data_AF-A0A1A8I0Z4-F1
#
_entry.id   AF-A0A1A8I0Z4-F1
#
_cell.length_a   1.000
_cell.length_b   1.000
_cell.length_c   1.000
_cell.angle_alpha   90.00
_cell.angle_beta   90.00
_cell.angle_gamma   90.00
#
_symmetry.space_group_name_H-M   'P 1'
#
loop_
_entity.id
_entity.type
_entity.pdbx_description
1 polymer ?
#
loop_
_entity_poly.entity_id
_entity_poly.type
_entity_poly.pdbx_seq_one_letter_code
_entity_poly.pdbx_strand_id
1 'polypeptide(L)'
;MSGGVDSSVAALLLKRSGYNVTGVFMRNWDSLDESGVCTTEKDCEDAFKVCQILDVPFHQVSYVKEYWHDVFSNLLKEYEKGRTPNPDILCNKHIKFNHFHKYAINTLGADAMATGHYARTSQEDEEVFQQPYTPPPTSLFRDRFEIRN
;
A
#
# COMPACT_ATOMS: atom_id res chain seq x y z
N MET A 1 -3.92 4.98 1.77
CA MET A 1 -3.30 5.41 3.05
C MET A 1 -3.31 4.21 3.98
N SER A 2 -2.15 3.67 4.36
CA SER A 2 -2.06 2.50 5.26
C SER A 2 -1.68 2.85 6.70
N GLY A 3 -1.47 4.14 7.01
CA GLY A 3 -0.85 4.58 8.26
C GLY A 3 0.69 4.61 8.19
N GLY A 4 1.29 3.94 7.21
CA GLY A 4 2.73 3.92 6.97
C GLY A 4 3.26 5.15 6.21
N VAL A 5 4.55 5.43 6.39
CA VAL A 5 5.27 6.59 5.82
C VAL A 5 5.20 6.64 4.30
N ASP A 6 5.36 5.51 3.60
CA ASP A 6 5.42 5.49 2.13
C ASP A 6 4.12 6.01 1.52
N SER A 7 2.98 5.59 2.07
CA SER A 7 1.67 6.06 1.60
C SER A 7 1.44 7.54 1.93
N SER A 8 1.96 8.01 3.06
CA SER A 8 1.89 9.41 3.49
C SER A 8 2.71 10.32 2.59
N VAL A 9 3.95 9.93 2.26
CA VAL A 9 4.81 10.67 1.36
C VAL A 9 4.25 10.64 -0.06
N ALA A 10 3.72 9.51 -0.54
CA ALA A 10 3.05 9.44 -1.84
C ALA A 10 1.88 10.44 -1.95
N ALA A 11 1.01 10.51 -0.93
CA ALA A 11 -0.09 11.46 -0.90
C ALA A 11 0.40 12.92 -0.88
N LEU A 12 1.43 13.22 -0.07
CA LEU A 12 2.06 14.55 -0.02
C LEU A 12 2.62 14.97 -1.38
N LEU A 13 3.33 14.06 -2.06
CA LEU A 13 3.92 14.34 -3.37
C LEU A 13 2.84 14.62 -4.42
N LEU A 14 1.78 13.82 -4.47
CA LEU A 14 0.65 14.04 -5.39
C LEU A 14 -0.07 15.36 -5.11
N LYS A 15 -0.31 15.71 -3.83
CA LYS A 15 -0.90 17.00 -3.47
C LYS A 15 0.00 18.16 -3.91
N ARG A 16 1.31 18.06 -3.71
CA ARG A 16 2.28 19.07 -4.17
C ARG A 16 2.35 19.21 -5.69
N SER A 17 2.12 18.12 -6.43
CA SER A 17 2.01 18.15 -7.89
C SER A 17 0.67 18.68 -8.41
N GLY A 18 -0.24 19.12 -7.54
CA GLY A 18 -1.49 19.79 -7.92
C GLY A 18 -2.67 18.83 -8.17
N TYR A 19 -2.55 17.54 -7.85
CA TYR A 19 -3.67 16.61 -7.96
C TYR A 19 -4.71 16.83 -6.86
N ASN A 20 -5.98 16.56 -7.19
CA ASN A 20 -7.04 16.43 -6.20
C ASN A 20 -6.93 15.05 -5.52
N VAL A 21 -6.34 15.01 -4.33
CA VAL A 21 -6.03 13.76 -3.63
C VAL A 21 -7.09 13.44 -2.59
N THR A 22 -7.56 12.19 -2.59
CA THR A 22 -8.40 11.61 -1.55
C THR A 22 -7.70 10.41 -0.92
N GLY A 23 -7.56 10.42 0.40
CA GLY A 23 -6.99 9.31 1.17
C GLY A 23 -8.01 8.21 1.43
N VAL A 24 -7.66 6.96 1.13
CA VAL A 24 -8.49 5.78 1.45
C VAL A 24 -7.72 4.79 2.33
N PHE A 25 -8.29 4.40 3.46
CA PHE A 25 -7.81 3.33 4.33
C PHE A 25 -8.64 2.05 4.12
N MET A 26 -7.96 0.93 3.91
CA MET A 26 -8.60 -0.37 3.68
C MET A 26 -8.50 -1.25 4.93
N ARG A 27 -9.63 -1.65 5.49
CA ARG A 27 -9.69 -2.66 6.54
C ARG A 27 -9.93 -4.03 5.91
N ASN A 28 -8.88 -4.85 5.86
CA ASN A 28 -8.91 -6.15 5.18
C ASN A 28 -8.96 -7.34 6.15
N TRP A 29 -8.80 -7.09 7.44
CA TRP A 29 -8.85 -8.11 8.48
C TRP A 29 -9.68 -7.57 9.64
N ASP A 30 -10.45 -8.45 10.28
CA ASP A 30 -11.19 -8.14 11.50
C ASP A 30 -10.51 -8.84 12.66
N SER A 31 -10.04 -8.06 13.62
CA SER A 31 -9.33 -8.55 14.81
C SER A 31 -10.26 -8.93 15.94
N LEU A 32 -11.59 -8.78 15.78
CA LEU A 32 -12.57 -9.21 16.79
C LEU A 32 -12.45 -10.71 17.14
N ASP A 33 -11.89 -11.51 16.23
CA ASP A 33 -11.68 -12.95 16.41
C ASP A 33 -10.29 -13.31 16.98
N GLU A 34 -9.43 -12.33 17.28
CA GLU A 34 -8.08 -12.53 17.81
C GLU A 34 -7.93 -11.92 19.22
N SER A 35 -7.35 -12.67 20.15
CA SER A 35 -7.07 -12.21 21.52
C SER A 35 -5.87 -11.25 21.63
N GLY A 36 -5.54 -10.55 20.54
CA GLY A 36 -4.38 -9.66 20.41
C GLY A 36 -4.74 -8.17 20.46
N VAL A 37 -3.72 -7.31 20.62
CA VAL A 37 -3.86 -5.86 20.52
C VAL A 37 -4.11 -5.49 19.05
N CYS A 38 -5.28 -4.91 18.75
CA CYS A 38 -5.61 -4.44 17.40
C CYS A 38 -4.70 -3.27 17.00
N THR A 39 -3.75 -3.50 16.08
CA THR A 39 -2.90 -2.44 15.51
C THR A 39 -3.61 -1.65 14.41
N THR A 40 -4.61 -2.25 13.77
CA THR A 40 -5.34 -1.66 12.62
C THR A 40 -6.05 -0.35 12.98
N GLU A 41 -6.57 -0.23 14.20
CA GLU A 41 -7.18 1.02 14.68
C GLU A 41 -6.17 2.15 14.74
N LYS A 42 -4.98 1.88 15.29
CA LYS A 42 -3.89 2.84 15.34
C LYS A 42 -3.42 3.24 13.93
N ASP A 43 -3.26 2.28 13.03
CA ASP A 43 -2.88 2.56 11.64
C ASP A 43 -3.94 3.42 10.93
N CYS A 44 -5.22 3.19 11.23
CA CYS A 44 -6.32 4.01 10.71
C CYS A 44 -6.28 5.43 11.28
N GLU A 45 -6.02 5.58 12.59
CA GLU A 45 -5.85 6.90 13.21
C GLU A 45 -4.66 7.66 12.62
N ASP A 46 -3.52 7.00 12.42
CA ASP A 46 -2.34 7.64 11.86
C ASP A 46 -2.58 8.02 10.39
N ALA A 47 -3.26 7.18 9.61
CA ALA A 47 -3.70 7.53 8.26
C ALA A 47 -4.64 8.74 8.25
N PHE A 48 -5.59 8.81 9.19
CA PHE A 48 -6.50 9.93 9.34
C PHE A 48 -5.77 11.23 9.71
N LYS A 49 -4.87 11.18 10.72
CA LYS A 49 -4.05 12.34 11.14
C LYS A 49 -3.22 12.88 9.98
N VAL A 50 -2.60 12.01 9.19
CA VAL A 50 -1.85 12.42 8.00
C VAL A 50 -2.77 13.12 7.00
N CYS A 51 -3.97 12.57 6.74
CA CYS A 51 -4.91 13.21 5.81
C CYS A 51 -5.39 14.58 6.33
N GLN A 52 -5.55 14.75 7.64
CA GLN A 52 -5.84 16.05 8.25
C GLN A 52 -4.69 17.05 8.07
N ILE A 53 -3.45 16.64 8.36
CA ILE A 53 -2.26 17.48 8.18
C ILE A 53 -2.10 17.90 6.72
N LEU A 54 -2.34 16.96 5.80
CA LEU A 54 -2.30 17.21 4.38
C LEU A 54 -3.53 17.92 3.85
N ASP A 55 -4.58 18.16 4.65
CA ASP A 55 -5.85 18.73 4.20
C ASP A 55 -6.41 18.01 2.94
N VAL A 56 -6.61 16.70 3.06
CA VAL A 56 -7.21 15.85 2.02
C VAL A 56 -8.38 15.04 2.59
N PRO A 57 -9.46 14.78 1.82
CA PRO A 57 -10.55 13.93 2.28
C PRO A 57 -10.07 12.52 2.67
N PHE A 58 -10.71 11.92 3.67
CA PHE A 58 -10.39 10.58 4.15
C PHE A 58 -11.61 9.67 4.11
N HIS A 59 -11.44 8.48 3.54
CA HIS A 59 -12.44 7.42 3.51
C HIS A 59 -11.89 6.13 4.10
N GLN A 60 -12.78 5.37 4.75
CA GLN A 60 -12.50 4.01 5.18
C GLN A 60 -13.39 3.05 4.40
N VAL A 61 -12.81 1.94 3.93
CA VAL A 61 -13.53 0.86 3.26
C VAL A 61 -13.12 -0.48 3.87
N SER A 62 -14.05 -1.42 3.95
CA SER A 62 -13.83 -2.75 4.52
C SER A 62 -13.86 -3.80 3.41
N TYR A 63 -12.78 -4.58 3.28
CA TYR A 63 -12.67 -5.72 2.37
C TYR A 63 -12.40 -7.03 3.12
N VAL A 64 -12.81 -7.13 4.38
CA VAL A 64 -12.61 -8.32 5.22
C VAL A 64 -13.15 -9.59 4.55
N LYS A 65 -14.34 -9.52 3.95
CA LYS A 65 -14.98 -10.68 3.30
C LYS A 65 -14.22 -11.10 2.05
N GLU A 66 -13.87 -10.14 1.21
CA GLU A 66 -13.12 -10.32 -0.03
C GLU A 66 -11.72 -10.88 0.27
N TYR A 67 -11.03 -10.32 1.27
CA TYR A 67 -9.71 -10.80 1.69
C TYR A 67 -9.78 -12.23 2.22
N TRP A 68 -10.78 -12.55 3.03
CA TRP A 68 -10.97 -13.92 3.53
C TRP A 68 -11.16 -14.93 2.39
N HIS A 69 -12.00 -14.59 1.41
CA HIS A 69 -12.32 -15.48 0.30
C HIS A 69 -11.19 -15.61 -0.72
N ASP A 70 -10.66 -14.48 -1.19
CA ASP A 70 -9.74 -14.43 -2.34
C ASP A 70 -8.28 -14.59 -1.95
N VAL A 71 -7.92 -14.34 -0.68
CA VAL A 71 -6.52 -14.38 -0.20
C VAL A 71 -6.35 -15.46 0.87
N PHE A 72 -7.05 -15.33 1.98
CA PHE A 72 -6.80 -16.16 3.16
C PHE A 72 -7.23 -17.62 2.96
N SER A 73 -8.37 -17.86 2.32
CA SER A 73 -8.82 -19.23 2.02
C SER A 73 -7.85 -19.98 1.10
N ASN A 74 -7.17 -19.28 0.19
CA ASN A 74 -6.11 -19.88 -0.63
C ASN A 74 -4.85 -20.16 0.18
N LEU A 75 -4.46 -19.24 1.08
CA LEU A 75 -3.33 -19.42 1.99
C LEU A 75 -3.46 -20.74 2.77
N LEU A 76 -4.62 -20.99 3.39
CA LEU A 76 -4.88 -22.21 4.15
C LEU A 76 -4.76 -23.47 3.28
N LYS A 77 -5.40 -23.48 2.11
CA LYS A 77 -5.36 -24.61 1.18
C LYS A 77 -3.95 -24.95 0.68
N GLU A 78 -3.09 -23.95 0.47
CA GLU A 78 -1.72 -24.19 0.04
C GLU A 78 -0.84 -24.71 1.19
N TYR A 79 -1.08 -24.25 2.43
CA TYR A 79 -0.43 -24.82 3.61
C TYR A 79 -0.84 -26.28 3.86
N GLU A 80 -2.12 -26.63 3.68
CA GLU A 80 -2.59 -28.02 3.77
C GLU A 80 -1.89 -28.95 2.77
N LYS A 81 -1.44 -28.40 1.63
CA LYS A 81 -0.67 -29.13 0.61
C LYS A 81 0.85 -29.14 0.89
N GLY A 82 1.29 -28.61 2.02
CA GLY A 82 2.70 -28.51 2.39
C GLY A 82 3.50 -27.49 1.58
N ARG A 83 2.84 -26.48 0.99
CA ARG A 83 3.49 -25.42 0.22
C ARG A 83 3.65 -24.15 1.06
N THR A 84 4.51 -23.26 0.60
CA THR A 84 4.70 -21.92 1.19
C THR A 84 4.08 -20.87 0.25
N PRO A 85 2.79 -20.55 0.42
CA PRO A 85 2.13 -19.51 -0.38
C PRO A 85 2.61 -18.09 -0.03
N ASN A 86 2.48 -17.17 -0.98
CA ASN A 86 2.66 -15.74 -0.75
C ASN A 86 1.30 -15.01 -0.84
N PRO A 87 0.67 -14.65 0.29
CA PRO A 87 -0.63 -13.99 0.30
C PRO A 87 -0.58 -12.55 -0.24
N ASP A 88 0.56 -11.86 -0.16
CA ASP A 88 0.69 -10.47 -0.58
C ASP A 88 0.49 -10.29 -2.10
N ILE A 89 0.91 -11.30 -2.88
CA ILE A 89 0.66 -11.33 -4.33
C ILE A 89 -0.85 -11.34 -4.61
N LEU A 90 -1.62 -12.14 -3.86
CA LEU A 90 -3.06 -12.21 -4.00
C LEU A 90 -3.74 -10.96 -3.44
N CYS A 91 -3.27 -10.42 -2.32
CA CYS A 91 -3.76 -9.16 -1.77
C CYS A 91 -3.61 -8.01 -2.78
N ASN A 92 -2.45 -7.90 -3.44
CA ASN A 92 -2.25 -6.92 -4.50
C ASN A 92 -3.21 -7.18 -5.68
N LYS A 93 -3.27 -8.41 -6.18
CA LYS A 93 -4.08 -8.77 -7.35
C LYS A 93 -5.58 -8.59 -7.15
N HIS A 94 -6.11 -9.05 -6.02
CA HIS A 94 -7.54 -9.11 -5.75
C HIS A 94 -8.03 -7.88 -4.99
N ILE A 95 -7.32 -7.47 -3.94
CA ILE A 95 -7.80 -6.38 -3.08
C ILE A 95 -7.34 -5.03 -3.60
N LYS A 96 -6.03 -4.78 -3.66
CA LYS A 96 -5.50 -3.44 -3.94
C LYS A 96 -5.77 -2.99 -5.37
N PHE A 97 -5.48 -3.83 -6.37
CA PHE A 97 -5.58 -3.45 -7.78
C PHE A 97 -6.86 -3.91 -8.48
N ASN A 98 -7.81 -4.50 -7.74
CA ASN A 98 -9.12 -4.88 -8.28
C ASN A 98 -10.27 -4.31 -7.44
N HIS A 99 -10.50 -4.78 -6.20
CA HIS A 99 -11.59 -4.25 -5.37
C HIS A 99 -11.43 -2.76 -5.05
N PHE A 100 -10.25 -2.34 -4.59
CA PHE A 100 -9.97 -0.94 -4.31
C PHE A 100 -9.95 -0.07 -5.57
N HIS A 101 -9.37 -0.55 -6.66
CA HIS A 101 -9.44 0.14 -7.96
C HIS A 101 -10.89 0.40 -8.38
N LYS A 102 -11.76 -0.63 -8.36
CA LYS A 102 -13.18 -0.50 -8.70
C LYS A 102 -13.90 0.50 -7.79
N TYR A 103 -13.62 0.49 -6.49
CA TYR A 103 -14.18 1.45 -5.55
C TYR A 103 -13.72 2.88 -5.86
N ALA A 104 -12.43 3.09 -6.12
CA ALA A 104 -11.88 4.40 -6.45
C ALA A 104 -12.53 4.98 -7.72
N ILE A 105 -12.61 4.19 -8.80
CA ILE A 105 -13.17 4.67 -10.07
C ILE A 105 -14.70 4.81 -9.98
N ASN A 106 -15.41 3.76 -9.56
CA ASN A 106 -16.87 3.70 -9.71
C ASN A 106 -17.63 4.37 -8.57
N THR A 107 -17.04 4.48 -7.37
CA THR A 107 -17.72 5.03 -6.19
C THR A 107 -17.20 6.41 -5.83
N LEU A 108 -15.88 6.61 -5.86
CA LEU A 108 -15.29 7.92 -5.57
C LEU A 108 -15.17 8.82 -6.81
N GLY A 109 -15.33 8.27 -8.03
CA GLY A 109 -15.19 9.02 -9.27
C GLY A 109 -13.76 9.49 -9.53
N ALA A 110 -12.76 8.76 -9.03
CA ALA A 110 -11.36 9.10 -9.26
C ALA A 110 -10.91 8.73 -10.68
N ASP A 111 -10.00 9.51 -11.25
CA ASP A 111 -9.40 9.21 -12.57
C ASP A 111 -8.25 8.19 -12.47
N ALA A 112 -7.60 8.12 -11.30
CA ALA A 112 -6.44 7.27 -11.05
C ALA A 112 -6.36 6.86 -9.58
N MET A 113 -5.59 5.79 -9.32
CA MET A 113 -5.25 5.35 -7.97
C MET A 113 -3.74 5.40 -7.74
N ALA A 114 -3.33 5.67 -6.51
CA ALA A 114 -1.94 5.67 -6.09
C ALA A 114 -1.72 4.80 -4.85
N THR A 115 -0.51 4.28 -4.72
CA THR A 115 -0.10 3.47 -3.56
C THR A 115 1.32 3.84 -3.15
N GLY A 116 1.71 3.52 -1.92
CA GLY A 116 3.10 3.66 -1.45
C GLY A 116 4.02 2.51 -1.89
N HIS A 117 3.67 1.73 -2.91
CA HIS A 117 4.59 0.69 -3.40
C HIS A 117 5.79 1.36 -4.09
N TYR A 118 6.99 0.86 -3.79
CA TYR A 118 8.21 1.23 -4.51
C TYR A 118 8.26 0.51 -5.86
N ALA A 119 7.46 1.00 -6.80
CA ALA A 119 7.39 0.56 -8.18
C ALA A 119 7.10 1.77 -9.09
N ARG A 120 7.40 1.64 -10.38
CA ARG A 120 7.08 2.65 -11.40
C ARG A 120 6.19 2.03 -12.46
N THR A 121 5.28 2.82 -13.01
CA THR A 121 4.48 2.43 -14.18
C THR A 121 5.30 2.64 -15.45
N SER A 122 5.01 1.89 -16.51
CA SER A 122 5.72 1.99 -17.79
C SER A 122 5.36 3.25 -18.60
N GLN A 123 4.55 4.15 -18.04
CA GLN A 123 4.12 5.36 -18.73
C GLN A 123 5.11 6.52 -18.56
N GLU A 124 6.05 6.41 -17.62
CA GLU A 124 7.18 7.33 -17.46
C GLU A 124 8.42 6.68 -18.11
N ASP A 125 8.70 7.06 -19.36
CA ASP A 125 9.92 6.84 -20.14
C ASP A 125 10.51 5.42 -20.25
N GLU A 126 10.81 4.98 -21.48
CA GLU A 126 11.61 3.75 -21.73
C GLU A 126 12.97 3.76 -21.01
N GLU A 127 13.49 4.95 -20.66
CA GLU A 127 14.72 5.12 -19.87
C GLU A 127 14.64 4.47 -18.48
N VAL A 128 13.46 4.36 -17.87
CA VAL A 128 13.31 3.73 -16.54
C VAL A 128 13.57 2.22 -16.60
N PHE A 129 13.34 1.57 -17.74
CA PHE A 129 13.72 0.17 -17.95
C PHE A 129 15.20 0.01 -18.35
N GLN A 130 15.88 1.12 -18.62
CA GLN A 130 17.33 1.17 -18.85
C GLN A 130 18.10 1.61 -17.62
N GLN A 131 17.66 1.26 -16.40
CA GLN A 131 18.51 1.47 -15.24
C GLN A 131 19.85 0.75 -15.46
N PRO A 132 20.97 1.48 -15.61
CA PRO A 132 22.27 0.84 -15.77
C PRO A 132 22.51 0.03 -14.50
N TYR A 133 22.84 -1.25 -14.67
CA TYR A 133 23.22 -2.11 -13.56
C TYR A 133 24.33 -1.41 -12.77
N THR A 134 23.99 -0.97 -11.56
CA THR A 134 24.95 -0.44 -10.61
C THR A 134 25.38 -1.61 -9.75
N PRO A 135 26.65 -2.06 -9.81
CA PRO A 135 27.09 -3.15 -8.95
C PRO A 135 26.83 -2.78 -7.48
N PRO A 136 26.35 -3.73 -6.67
CA PRO A 136 26.16 -3.45 -5.25
C PRO A 136 27.49 -3.02 -4.64
N PRO A 137 27.52 -2.02 -3.74
CA PRO A 137 28.73 -1.62 -3.07
C PRO A 137 29.37 -2.83 -2.38
N THR A 138 30.68 -2.97 -2.50
CA THR A 138 31.45 -4.11 -1.97
C THR A 138 31.51 -4.16 -0.44
N SER A 139 30.98 -3.14 0.25
CA SER A 139 30.79 -3.13 1.70
C SER A 139 29.31 -3.31 2.07
N LEU A 140 29.05 -4.23 3.01
CA LEU A 140 27.73 -4.52 3.57
C LEU A 140 27.05 -3.33 4.28
N PHE A 141 27.79 -2.25 4.50
CA PHE A 141 27.33 -1.04 5.16
C PHE A 141 27.49 0.12 4.19
N ARG A 142 26.37 0.66 3.70
CA ARG A 142 26.32 2.07 3.24
C ARG A 142 27.01 2.90 4.32
N ASP A 143 27.98 3.72 3.96
CA ASP A 143 28.58 4.75 4.82
C ASP A 143 27.48 5.64 5.39
N ARG A 144 26.88 5.19 6.50
CA ARG A 144 25.71 5.81 7.13
C ARG A 144 26.10 7.01 7.99
N PHE A 145 27.34 7.48 7.87
CA PHE A 145 27.95 8.55 8.66
C PHE A 145 28.86 9.47 7.83
N GLU A 146 28.52 9.77 6.57
CA GLU A 146 28.98 11.03 5.99
C GLU A 146 28.19 12.17 6.65
N ILE A 147 28.75 12.69 7.74
CA ILE A 147 28.35 13.98 8.30
C ILE A 147 28.66 15.02 7.22
N ARG A 148 27.62 15.58 6.59
CA ARG A 148 27.78 16.76 5.73
C ARG A 148 28.20 17.92 6.63
N ASN A 149 29.42 18.43 6.43
CA ASN A 149 29.82 19.76 6.91
C ASN A 149 29.06 20.85 6.14
#